data_AF-A0A1G3JDQ4-F1
#
_entry.id   AF-A0A1G3JDQ4-F1
#
_cell.length_a   1.000
_cell.length_b   1.000
_cell.length_c   1.000
_cell.angle_alpha   90.00
_cell.angle_beta   90.00
_cell.angle_gamma   90.00
#
_symmetry.space_group_name_H-M   'P 1'
#
loop_
_entity.id
_entity.type
_entity.pdbx_description
1 polymer ?
#
loop_
_entity_poly.entity_id
_entity_poly.type
_entity_poly.pdbx_seq_one_letter_code
_entity_poly.pdbx_strand_id
1 'polypeptide(L)'
;MSICYGLTGGIGSGKSTAAKLFEALGARIVDTDEISRRLTAANGLAIPAIQQKFGDTYIDKDGALNRARMRALVFSDTDARQRLQAILHPCTQ
;
A
#
# COMPACT_ATOMS: atom_id res chain seq x y z
N MET A 1 21.32 12.29 -6.03
CA MET A 1 20.85 11.94 -4.66
C MET A 1 19.56 12.71 -4.44
N SER A 2 18.45 12.01 -4.20
CA SER A 2 17.15 12.64 -3.93
C SER A 2 16.91 12.66 -2.42
N ILE A 3 16.50 13.81 -1.88
CA ILE A 3 16.19 13.94 -0.45
C ILE A 3 14.71 13.59 -0.26
N CYS A 4 14.43 12.64 0.64
CA CYS A 4 13.07 12.18 0.93
C CYS A 4 12.61 12.75 2.28
N TYR A 5 11.44 13.39 2.29
CA TYR A 5 10.82 13.97 3.48
C TYR A 5 9.54 13.21 3.81
N GLY A 6 9.48 12.60 5.01
CA GLY A 6 8.30 11.86 5.47
C GLY A 6 7.26 12.78 6.08
N LEU A 7 6.10 12.92 5.43
CA LEU A 7 4.97 13.70 5.95
C LEU A 7 4.03 12.79 6.76
N THR A 8 4.03 12.93 8.08
CA THR A 8 3.18 12.15 9.00
C THR A 8 2.19 13.05 9.75
N GLY A 9 1.12 12.48 10.32
CA GLY A 9 0.10 13.21 11.06
C GLY A 9 -1.17 12.39 11.29
N GLY A 10 -2.02 12.79 12.24
CA GLY A 10 -3.28 12.10 12.57
C GLY A 10 -4.44 12.33 11.57
N ILE A 11 -5.56 11.61 11.75
CA ILE A 11 -6.77 11.81 10.92
C ILE A 11 -7.23 13.27 11.06
N GLY A 12 -7.50 13.95 9.93
CA GLY A 12 -7.92 15.36 9.91
C GLY A 12 -6.79 16.39 10.00
N SER A 13 -5.51 15.99 10.11
CA SER A 13 -4.38 16.91 10.29
C SER A 13 -3.98 17.73 9.04
N GLY A 14 -4.79 17.72 7.97
CA GLY A 14 -4.49 18.45 6.74
C GLY A 14 -3.30 17.92 5.92
N LYS A 15 -2.84 16.68 6.13
CA LYS A 15 -1.73 16.06 5.36
C LYS A 15 -1.94 16.15 3.86
N SER A 16 -3.14 15.88 3.37
CA SER A 16 -3.46 15.97 1.95
C SER A 16 -3.35 17.41 1.42
N THR A 17 -3.57 18.42 2.26
CA THR A 17 -3.39 19.83 1.92
C THR A 17 -1.90 20.21 1.91
N ALA A 18 -1.15 19.77 2.92
CA ALA A 18 0.30 19.97 2.97
C ALA A 18 1.02 19.26 1.81
N ALA A 19 0.59 18.04 1.46
CA ALA A 19 1.01 17.33 0.26
C ALA A 19 0.75 18.19 -0.99
N LYS A 20 -0.47 18.65 -1.24
CA LYS A 20 -0.76 19.51 -2.40
C LYS A 20 0.11 20.78 -2.47
N LEU A 21 0.46 21.37 -1.33
CA LEU A 21 1.37 22.51 -1.27
C LEU A 21 2.81 22.12 -1.65
N PHE A 22 3.31 20.97 -1.20
CA PHE A 22 4.61 20.45 -1.63
C PHE A 22 4.64 20.11 -3.12
N GLU A 23 3.57 19.56 -3.66
CA GLU A 23 3.42 19.28 -5.09
C GLU A 23 3.48 20.57 -5.93
N ALA A 24 2.78 21.62 -5.48
CA ALA A 24 2.83 22.94 -6.13
C ALA A 24 4.22 23.58 -6.11
N LEU A 25 5.06 23.21 -5.14
CA LEU A 25 6.47 23.63 -5.04
C LEU A 25 7.43 22.73 -5.84
N GLY A 26 6.91 21.76 -6.61
CA GLY A 26 7.70 20.87 -7.47
C GLY A 26 8.18 19.59 -6.79
N ALA A 27 7.70 19.29 -5.58
CA ALA A 27 8.01 18.02 -4.92
C ALA A 27 7.19 16.87 -5.54
N ARG A 28 7.86 15.75 -5.81
CA ARG A 28 7.19 14.54 -6.27
C ARG A 28 6.56 13.84 -5.06
N ILE A 29 5.23 13.76 -5.05
CA ILE A 29 4.51 13.11 -3.95
C ILE A 29 4.42 11.62 -4.20
N VAL A 30 4.93 10.86 -3.26
CA VAL A 30 4.80 9.41 -3.21
C VAL A 30 3.70 9.11 -2.18
N ASP A 31 2.47 9.01 -2.66
CA ASP A 31 1.35 8.59 -1.81
C ASP A 31 1.38 7.05 -1.69
N THR A 32 1.87 6.58 -0.54
CA THR A 32 2.00 5.15 -0.24
C THR A 32 0.65 4.43 -0.21
N ASP A 33 -0.44 5.14 0.15
CA ASP A 33 -1.79 4.57 0.16
C ASP A 33 -2.33 4.42 -1.26
N GLU A 34 -2.11 5.41 -2.13
CA GLU A 34 -2.50 5.30 -3.54
C GLU A 34 -1.70 4.20 -4.27
N ILE A 35 -0.39 4.13 -4.03
CA ILE A 35 0.47 3.09 -4.61
C ILE A 35 0.04 1.71 -4.12
N SER A 36 -0.19 1.54 -2.82
CA SER A 36 -0.74 0.29 -2.27
C SER A 36 -2.08 -0.06 -2.90
N ARG A 37 -2.92 0.94 -3.20
CA ARG A 37 -4.22 0.74 -3.85
C ARG A 37 -4.07 0.23 -5.28
N ARG A 38 -3.13 0.79 -6.06
CA ARG A 38 -2.86 0.36 -7.45
C ARG A 38 -2.16 -1.00 -7.50
N LEU A 39 -1.21 -1.26 -6.60
CA LEU A 39 -0.49 -2.53 -6.53
C LEU A 39 -1.39 -3.71 -6.16
N THR A 40 -2.47 -3.45 -5.44
CA THR A 40 -3.46 -4.46 -4.98
C THR A 40 -4.75 -4.48 -5.78
N ALA A 41 -4.84 -3.72 -6.88
CA ALA A 41 -5.95 -3.77 -7.81
C ALA A 41 -5.86 -5.01 -8.72
N ALA A 42 -6.89 -5.26 -9.52
CA ALA A 42 -6.88 -6.34 -10.51
C ALA A 42 -5.66 -6.22 -11.43
N ASN A 43 -4.89 -7.30 -11.57
CA ASN A 43 -3.59 -7.33 -12.28
C ASN A 43 -2.50 -6.42 -11.69
N GLY A 44 -2.66 -5.96 -10.45
CA GLY A 44 -1.65 -5.18 -9.75
C GLY A 44 -0.39 -6.01 -9.51
N LEU A 45 0.78 -5.36 -9.54
CA LEU A 45 2.08 -6.04 -9.41
C LEU A 45 2.24 -6.86 -8.12
N ALA A 46 1.47 -6.55 -7.06
CA ALA A 46 1.50 -7.30 -5.82
C ALA A 46 0.58 -8.54 -5.84
N ILE A 47 -0.37 -8.66 -6.77
CA ILE A 47 -1.35 -9.78 -6.82
C ILE A 47 -0.67 -11.14 -6.98
N PRO A 48 0.27 -11.36 -7.93
CA PRO A 48 0.92 -12.66 -8.08
C PRO A 48 1.73 -13.06 -6.84
N ALA A 49 2.44 -12.11 -6.23
CA ALA A 49 3.20 -12.35 -5.00
C ALA A 49 2.28 -12.67 -3.82
N ILE A 50 1.12 -12.00 -3.74
CA ILE A 50 0.10 -12.29 -2.73
C ILE A 50 -0.52 -13.66 -2.95
N GLN A 51 -0.88 -14.04 -4.19
CA GLN A 51 -1.37 -15.38 -4.52
C GLN A 51 -0.36 -16.46 -4.12
N GLN A 52 0.91 -16.27 -4.46
CA GLN A 52 1.94 -17.25 -4.15
C GLN A 52 2.17 -17.42 -2.65
N LYS A 53 2.07 -16.35 -1.85
CA LYS A 53 2.37 -16.37 -0.42
C LYS A 53 1.17 -16.67 0.47
N PHE A 54 -0.01 -16.21 0.10
CA PHE A 54 -1.24 -16.32 0.91
C PHE A 54 -2.26 -17.27 0.28
N GLY A 55 -2.19 -17.50 -1.03
CA GLY A 55 -3.11 -18.35 -1.78
C GLY A 55 -4.23 -17.56 -2.47
N ASP A 56 -4.89 -18.23 -3.41
CA ASP A 56 -5.96 -17.64 -4.23
C ASP A 56 -7.20 -17.23 -3.44
N THR A 57 -7.36 -17.73 -2.22
CA THR A 57 -8.47 -17.36 -1.32
C THR A 57 -8.46 -15.89 -0.90
N TYR A 58 -7.33 -15.21 -1.08
CA TYR A 58 -7.16 -13.79 -0.79
C TYR A 58 -7.32 -12.90 -2.02
N ILE A 59 -7.58 -13.47 -3.20
CA ILE A 59 -7.93 -12.73 -4.40
C ILE A 59 -9.45 -12.78 -4.58
N ASP A 60 -10.05 -11.66 -4.95
CA ASP A 60 -11.47 -11.61 -5.28
C ASP A 60 -11.73 -12.12 -6.70
N LYS A 61 -13.01 -12.27 -7.05
CA LYS A 61 -13.45 -12.72 -8.37
C LYS A 61 -13.02 -11.80 -9.53
N ASP A 62 -12.66 -10.56 -9.22
CA ASP A 62 -12.25 -9.55 -10.18
C ASP A 62 -10.71 -9.52 -10.33
N GLY A 63 -9.98 -10.41 -9.64
CA GLY A 63 -8.52 -10.53 -9.69
C GLY A 63 -7.79 -9.53 -8.79
N ALA A 64 -8.52 -8.82 -7.92
CA ALA A 64 -7.96 -7.85 -6.98
C ALA A 64 -7.80 -8.45 -5.57
N LEU A 65 -7.09 -7.75 -4.69
CA LEU A 65 -6.90 -8.21 -3.31
C LEU A 65 -8.22 -8.14 -2.53
N ASN A 66 -8.63 -9.25 -1.93
CA ASN A 66 -9.70 -9.28 -0.94
C ASN A 66 -9.21 -8.64 0.37
N ARG A 67 -9.40 -7.33 0.47
CA ARG A 67 -8.95 -6.52 1.60
C ARG A 67 -9.58 -6.93 2.92
N ALA A 68 -10.84 -7.36 2.92
CA ALA A 68 -11.52 -7.77 4.14
C ALA A 68 -10.85 -9.01 4.74
N ARG A 69 -10.61 -10.04 3.90
CA ARG A 69 -9.90 -11.26 4.31
C ARG A 69 -8.45 -10.99 4.69
N MET A 70 -7.73 -10.24 3.85
CA MET A 70 -6.34 -9.92 4.12
C MET A 70 -6.20 -9.12 5.42
N ARG A 71 -7.10 -8.16 5.67
CA ARG A 71 -7.14 -7.39 6.91
C ARG A 71 -7.40 -8.28 8.11
N ALA A 72 -8.35 -9.22 8.04
CA ALA A 72 -8.59 -10.15 9.13
C ALA A 72 -7.34 -10.97 9.47
N LEU A 73 -6.67 -11.51 8.44
CA LEU A 73 -5.44 -12.29 8.61
C LEU A 73 -4.32 -11.47 9.26
N VAL A 74 -3.98 -10.30 8.71
CA VAL A 74 -2.87 -9.47 9.24
C VAL A 74 -3.17 -8.83 10.58
N PHE A 75 -4.42 -8.84 11.02
CA PHE A 75 -4.82 -8.40 12.36
C PHE A 75 -4.72 -9.56 13.38
N SER A 76 -4.96 -10.80 12.95
CA SER A 76 -4.80 -11.99 13.78
C SER A 76 -3.36 -12.52 13.81
N ASP A 77 -2.59 -12.29 12.74
CA ASP A 77 -1.25 -12.85 12.53
C ASP A 77 -0.26 -11.74 12.17
N THR A 78 0.69 -11.53 13.08
CA THR A 78 1.72 -10.50 12.94
C THR A 78 2.79 -10.90 11.91
N ASP A 79 3.06 -12.20 11.74
CA ASP A 79 3.95 -12.70 10.69
C ASP A 79 3.33 -12.51 9.31
N ALA A 80 2.03 -12.78 9.16
CA ALA A 80 1.29 -12.47 7.94
C ALA A 80 1.37 -10.97 7.60
N ARG A 81 1.27 -10.10 8.61
CA ARG A 81 1.42 -8.65 8.43
C ARG A 81 2.81 -8.28 7.91
N GLN A 82 3.87 -8.85 8.48
CA GLN A 82 5.23 -8.60 8.03
C GLN A 82 5.46 -9.09 6.60
N ARG A 83 4.95 -10.27 6.24
CA ARG A 83 5.03 -10.81 4.87
C ARG A 83 4.33 -9.91 3.87
N LEU A 84 3.12 -9.45 4.20
CA LEU A 84 2.38 -8.52 3.33
C LEU A 84 3.14 -7.19 3.19
N GLN A 85 3.66 -6.65 4.29
CA GLN A 85 4.50 -5.45 4.25
C GLN A 85 5.76 -5.64 3.41
N ALA A 86 6.40 -6.81 3.46
CA ALA A 86 7.58 -7.12 2.65
C ALA A 86 7.28 -7.27 1.16
N ILE A 87 6.05 -7.60 0.78
CA ILE A 87 5.61 -7.60 -0.64
C ILE A 87 5.34 -6.17 -1.11
N LEU A 88 4.75 -5.33 -0.26
CA LEU A 88 4.37 -3.95 -0.61
C LEU A 88 5.55 -2.98 -0.56
N HIS A 89 6.45 -3.11 0.40
CA HIS A 89 7.62 -2.24 0.60
C HIS A 89 8.54 -2.09 -0.64
N PRO A 90 8.96 -3.16 -1.32
CA PRO A 90 9.85 -3.06 -2.47
C PRO A 90 9.20 -2.37 -3.69
N CYS A 91 7.87 -2.23 -3.70
CA CYS A 91 7.15 -1.49 -4.74
C CYS A 91 6.93 0.00 -4.39
N THR A 92 7.37 0.43 -3.20
CA THR A 92 7.23 1.82 -2.70
C THR A 92 8.56 2.55 -2.52
N GLN A 93 9.69 1.90 -2.83
CA GLN A 93 11.03 2.52 -2.87
C GLN A 93 11.41 3.00 -4.26
#